data_AF-A0A937ZEY1-F1
#
_entry.id   AF-A0A937ZEY1-F1
#
_cell.length_a   1.000
_cell.length_b   1.000
_cell.length_c   1.000
_cell.angle_alpha   90.00
_cell.angle_beta   90.00
_cell.angle_gamma   90.00
#
_symmetry.space_group_name_H-M   'P 1'
#
loop_
_entity.id
_entity.type
_entity.pdbx_description
1 polymer ?
#
loop_
_entity_poly.entity_id
_entity_poly.type
_entity_poly.pdbx_seq_one_letter_code
_entity_poly.pdbx_strand_id
1 'polypeptide(L)'
;MLNAKAAAGVAGKARATAEEFETVFLNSMLQQMFSDVGTGPFSGGPGAGMWRSFLTDEYAKSIVKSGGIGIADHVERSLLALQEQP
;
A
#
# COMPACT_ATOMS: atom_id res chain seq x y z
N MET A 1 -26.92 -15.32 12.80
CA MET A 1 -25.46 -15.42 13.12
C MET A 1 -24.59 -15.78 11.92
N LEU A 2 -25.04 -16.65 10.99
CA LEU A 2 -24.27 -17.01 9.77
C LEU A 2 -23.99 -15.81 8.82
N ASN A 3 -24.95 -14.91 8.65
CA ASN A 3 -24.83 -13.80 7.68
C ASN A 3 -23.81 -12.70 8.09
N ALA A 4 -23.68 -12.44 9.39
CA ALA A 4 -22.75 -11.43 9.92
C ALA A 4 -21.28 -11.83 9.72
N LYS A 5 -20.97 -13.13 9.78
CA LYS A 5 -19.61 -13.65 9.57
C LYS A 5 -19.17 -13.57 8.11
N ALA A 6 -20.11 -13.76 7.17
CA ALA A 6 -19.86 -13.59 5.75
C ALA A 6 -19.58 -12.11 5.40
N ALA A 7 -20.40 -11.18 5.91
CA ALA A 7 -20.19 -9.74 5.73
C ALA A 7 -18.87 -9.26 6.35
N ALA A 8 -18.52 -9.72 7.55
CA ALA A 8 -17.24 -9.40 8.18
C ALA A 8 -16.04 -9.97 7.39
N GLY A 9 -16.18 -11.16 6.78
CA GLY A 9 -15.16 -11.73 5.92
C GLY A 9 -14.96 -10.95 4.62
N VAL A 10 -16.04 -10.41 4.05
CA VAL A 10 -15.99 -9.53 2.86
C VAL A 10 -15.31 -8.20 3.20
N ALA A 11 -15.71 -7.56 4.30
CA ALA A 11 -15.10 -6.32 4.78
C ALA A 11 -13.60 -6.49 5.05
N GLY A 12 -13.19 -7.58 5.72
CA GLY A 12 -11.77 -7.85 5.96
C GLY A 12 -10.95 -8.05 4.68
N LYS A 13 -11.54 -8.68 3.64
CA LYS A 13 -10.87 -8.81 2.33
C LYS A 13 -10.77 -7.46 1.61
N ALA A 14 -11.85 -6.68 1.60
CA ALA A 14 -11.85 -5.34 1.00
C ALA A 14 -10.79 -4.43 1.66
N ARG A 15 -10.67 -4.50 2.98
CA ARG A 15 -9.64 -3.79 3.74
C ARG A 15 -8.23 -4.19 3.32
N ALA A 16 -7.94 -5.49 3.31
CA ALA A 16 -6.62 -6.00 2.95
C ALA A 16 -6.21 -5.59 1.52
N THR A 17 -7.14 -5.69 0.56
CA THR A 17 -6.91 -5.26 -0.83
C THR A 17 -6.69 -3.75 -0.92
N ALA A 18 -7.41 -2.95 -0.13
CA ALA A 18 -7.25 -1.51 -0.11
C ALA A 18 -5.90 -1.07 0.49
N GLU A 19 -5.44 -1.73 1.55
CA GLU A 19 -4.10 -1.53 2.14
C GLU A 19 -2.98 -1.93 1.18
N GLU A 20 -3.17 -3.03 0.42
CA GLU A 20 -2.23 -3.45 -0.62
C GLU A 20 -2.16 -2.41 -1.76
N PHE A 21 -3.30 -1.86 -2.18
CA PHE A 21 -3.35 -0.77 -3.14
C PHE A 21 -2.58 0.46 -2.65
N GLU A 22 -2.82 0.90 -1.41
CA GLU A 22 -2.13 2.05 -0.82
C GLU A 22 -0.63 1.80 -0.69
N THR A 23 -0.21 0.55 -0.41
CA THR A 23 1.19 0.14 -0.39
C THR A 23 1.85 0.34 -1.76
N VAL A 24 1.22 -0.14 -2.83
CA VAL A 24 1.73 0.02 -4.20
C VAL A 24 1.80 1.49 -4.61
N PHE A 25 0.78 2.27 -4.23
CA PHE A 25 0.76 3.72 -4.45
C PHE A 25 1.94 4.40 -3.75
N LEU A 26 2.11 4.17 -2.45
CA LEU A 26 3.20 4.76 -1.68
C LEU A 26 4.56 4.32 -2.19
N ASN A 27 4.72 3.06 -2.58
CA ASN A 27 5.96 2.57 -3.17
C ASN A 27 6.30 3.37 -4.45
N SER A 28 5.33 3.58 -5.33
CA SER A 28 5.51 4.37 -6.56
C SER A 28 5.88 5.83 -6.27
N MET A 29 5.24 6.45 -5.28
CA MET A 29 5.55 7.82 -4.84
C MET A 29 6.95 7.93 -4.24
N LEU A 30 7.32 7.01 -3.36
CA LEU A 30 8.64 6.96 -2.73
C LEU A 30 9.73 6.72 -3.77
N GLN A 31 9.50 5.85 -4.76
CA GLN A 31 10.43 5.65 -5.86
C GLN A 31 10.69 6.95 -6.64
N GLN A 32 9.64 7.73 -6.94
CA GLN A 32 9.75 9.03 -7.62
C GLN A 32 10.44 10.09 -6.75
N MET A 33 10.17 10.11 -5.44
CA MET A 33 10.88 10.98 -4.51
C MET A 33 12.38 10.64 -4.46
N PHE A 34 12.74 9.36 -4.41
CA PHE A 34 14.14 8.93 -4.36
C PHE A 34 14.86 8.99 -5.71
N SER A 35 14.14 9.10 -6.84
CA SER A 35 14.78 9.32 -8.14
C SER A 35 15.32 10.74 -8.29
N ASP A 36 14.70 11.74 -7.65
CA ASP A 36 15.14 13.15 -7.68
C ASP A 36 16.15 13.50 -6.59
N VAL A 37 16.22 12.71 -5.51
CA VAL A 37 17.27 12.87 -4.49
C VAL A 37 18.58 12.33 -5.08
N GLY A 38 19.33 13.23 -5.71
CA GLY A 38 20.59 12.98 -6.40
C GLY A 38 21.63 12.20 -5.59
N THR A 39 22.71 11.81 -6.27
CA THR A 39 23.69 10.80 -5.85
C THR A 39 24.33 11.06 -4.47
N GLY A 40 23.63 10.70 -3.40
CA GLY A 40 24.17 10.65 -2.03
C GLY A 40 25.05 9.41 -1.82
N PRO A 41 25.73 9.28 -0.67
CA PRO A 41 26.67 8.17 -0.37
C PRO A 41 26.10 6.75 -0.60
N PHE A 42 24.77 6.61 -0.64
CA PHE A 42 24.02 5.38 -0.84
C PHE A 42 23.44 5.19 -2.25
N SER A 43 23.92 5.92 -3.28
CA SER A 43 23.36 5.85 -4.65
C SER A 43 24.23 5.13 -5.68
N GLY A 44 25.52 4.88 -5.40
CA GLY A 44 26.50 4.58 -6.45
C GLY A 44 27.09 3.15 -6.50
N GLY A 45 26.74 2.27 -5.57
CA GLY A 45 27.31 0.91 -5.50
C GLY A 45 26.54 -0.12 -6.34
N PRO A 46 27.20 -1.16 -6.91
CA PRO A 46 26.51 -2.30 -7.51
C PRO A 46 25.50 -2.91 -6.51
N GLY A 47 24.22 -2.93 -6.86
CA GLY A 47 23.15 -3.43 -5.99
C GLY A 47 22.46 -2.37 -5.10
N ALA A 48 22.95 -1.13 -5.05
CA ALA A 48 22.31 -0.05 -4.29
C ALA A 48 20.88 0.25 -4.75
N GLY A 49 20.59 0.07 -6.04
CA GLY A 49 19.23 0.16 -6.58
C GLY A 49 18.29 -0.92 -6.04
N MET A 50 18.72 -2.18 -6.02
CA MET A 50 17.90 -3.29 -5.52
C MET A 50 17.65 -3.18 -4.01
N TRP A 51 18.69 -2.84 -3.24
CA TRP A 51 18.54 -2.57 -1.80
C TRP A 51 17.58 -1.41 -1.53
N ARG A 52 17.67 -0.32 -2.31
CA ARG A 52 16.75 0.81 -2.21
C ARG A 52 15.31 0.39 -2.51
N SER A 53 15.07 -0.43 -3.54
CA SER A 53 13.72 -0.93 -3.84
C SER A 53 13.13 -1.75 -2.69
N PHE A 54 13.92 -2.64 -2.07
CA PHE A 54 13.47 -3.40 -0.90
C PHE A 54 13.19 -2.49 0.32
N LEU A 55 14.04 -1.52 0.58
CA LEU A 55 13.80 -0.55 1.65
C LEU A 55 12.54 0.28 1.40
N THR A 56 12.35 0.76 0.17
CA THR A 56 11.17 1.52 -0.21
C THR A 56 9.88 0.71 -0.02
N ASP A 57 9.92 -0.57 -0.37
CA ASP A 57 8.79 -1.48 -0.17
C ASP A 57 8.43 -1.66 1.31
N GLU A 58 9.44 -1.88 2.17
CA GLU A 58 9.22 -1.98 3.61
C GLU A 58 8.76 -0.66 4.24
N TYR A 59 9.26 0.49 3.76
CA TYR A 59 8.75 1.79 4.20
C TYR A 59 7.28 1.97 3.82
N ALA A 60 6.90 1.66 2.58
CA ALA A 60 5.51 1.76 2.14
C ALA A 60 4.59 0.90 3.02
N LYS A 61 4.95 -0.37 3.25
CA LYS A 61 4.19 -1.28 4.13
C LYS A 61 4.09 -0.77 5.56
N SER A 62 5.20 -0.26 6.11
CA SER A 62 5.24 0.29 7.47
C SER A 62 4.34 1.52 7.62
N ILE A 63 4.32 2.39 6.61
CA ILE A 63 3.44 3.56 6.57
C ILE A 63 1.97 3.11 6.54
N VAL A 64 1.59 2.18 5.66
CA VAL A 64 0.22 1.66 5.62
C VAL A 64 -0.18 1.03 6.95
N LYS A 65 0.67 0.18 7.53
CA LYS A 65 0.41 -0.49 8.80
C LYS A 65 0.29 0.48 10.00
N SER A 66 0.94 1.64 9.95
CA SER A 66 0.86 2.66 11.00
C SER A 66 -0.32 3.62 10.84
N GLY A 67 -1.16 3.42 9.82
CA GLY A 67 -2.38 4.20 9.58
C GLY A 67 -2.50 4.74 8.17
N GLY A 68 -1.46 4.62 7.34
CA GLY A 68 -1.47 5.05 5.94
C GLY A 68 -1.64 6.57 5.79
N ILE A 69 -2.08 6.98 4.61
CA ILE A 69 -2.45 8.37 4.29
C ILE A 69 -3.95 8.52 4.01
N GLY A 70 -4.73 7.44 4.22
CA GLY A 70 -6.18 7.40 4.09
C GLY A 70 -6.69 6.92 2.72
N ILE A 71 -5.81 6.56 1.79
CA ILE A 71 -6.24 6.05 0.47
C ILE A 71 -6.93 4.71 0.62
N ALA A 72 -6.44 3.82 1.50
CA ALA A 72 -7.06 2.53 1.75
C ALA A 72 -8.52 2.70 2.20
N ASP A 73 -8.84 3.69 3.03
CA ASP A 73 -10.21 3.91 3.51
C ASP A 73 -11.17 4.28 2.36
N HIS A 74 -10.70 5.07 1.39
CA HIS A 74 -11.49 5.42 0.22
C HIS A 74 -11.69 4.23 -0.71
N VAL A 75 -10.63 3.47 -0.96
CA VAL A 75 -10.68 2.28 -1.83
C VAL A 75 -11.56 1.19 -1.22
N GLU A 76 -11.45 0.94 0.09
CA GLU A 76 -12.29 -0.03 0.81
C GLU A 76 -13.78 0.29 0.63
N ARG A 77 -14.18 1.56 0.84
CA ARG A 77 -15.58 1.99 0.64
C ARG A 77 -16.04 1.77 -0.80
N SER A 78 -15.19 2.07 -1.79
CA SER A 78 -15.51 1.82 -3.20
C SER A 78 -15.63 0.33 -3.52
N LEU A 79 -14.75 -0.52 -2.99
CA LEU A 79 -14.79 -1.97 -3.17
C LEU A 79 -16.04 -2.59 -2.56
N LEU A 80 -16.47 -2.11 -1.39
CA LEU A 80 -17.71 -2.55 -0.77
C LEU A 80 -18.94 -2.11 -1.58
N ALA A 81 -18.98 -0.84 -2.02
CA ALA A 81 -20.07 -0.31 -2.84
C ALA A 81 -20.21 -1.02 -4.20
N LEU A 82 -19.12 -1.50 -4.79
CA LEU A 82 -19.14 -2.30 -6.02
C LEU A 82 -19.69 -3.71 -5.79
N GLN A 83 -19.50 -4.28 -4.61
CA GLN A 83 -19.99 -5.62 -4.27
C GLN A 83 -21.47 -5.64 -3.87
N GLU A 84 -22.02 -4.49 -3.48
CA GLU A 84 -23.44 -4.30 -3.20
C GLU A 84 -24.27 -4.02 -4.46
N GLN A 85 -23.63 -3.73 -5.59
CA GLN A 85 -24.30 -3.59 -6.88
C GLN A 85 -24.59 -4.98 -7.49
N PRO A 86 -25.84 -5.27 -7.88
CA PRO A 86 -26.27 -6.58 -8.39
C PRO A 86 -25.76 -6.89 -9.79
#